data_AF-A0A5E7YM14-F1
#
_entry.id   AF-A0A5E7YM14-F1
#
_cell.length_a   1.000
_cell.length_b   1.000
_cell.length_c   1.000
_cell.angle_alpha   90.00
_cell.angle_beta   90.00
_cell.angle_gamma   90.00
#
_symmetry.space_group_name_H-M   'P 1'
#
loop_
_entity.id
_entity.type
_entity.pdbx_description
1 polymer ?
#
loop_
_entity_poly.entity_id
_entity_poly.type
_entity_poly.pdbx_seq_one_letter_code
_entity_poly.pdbx_strand_id
1 'polypeptide(L)'
;MTDAPRTRTWRGIESFDPPALAHDFDALLAMARSMLESRRKGFPAKIATGELSSEDAAFEIAIFEEMVADWEFIASAGSQGEPAPVDTRAARRDALDASIATIAGIARSQRGFTKTLMRQAEAVIALRWHLEPGRDQVALARLTNQLRSDARAAQQKKAA
;
A
#
# COMPACT_ATOMS: atom_id res chain seq x y z
N MET A 1 -17.24 15.66 21.36
CA MET A 1 -16.07 16.39 20.83
C MET A 1 -15.99 16.08 19.35
N THR A 2 -16.34 17.05 18.50
CA THR A 2 -16.13 16.96 17.06
C THR A 2 -14.64 17.18 16.84
N ASP A 3 -13.88 16.08 16.76
CA ASP A 3 -12.44 16.15 16.48
C ASP A 3 -12.32 16.77 15.08
N ALA A 4 -11.77 17.99 15.00
CA ALA A 4 -11.53 18.63 13.71
C ALA A 4 -10.65 17.69 12.86
N PRO A 5 -10.86 17.60 11.54
CA PRO A 5 -10.05 16.73 10.70
C PRO A 5 -8.58 17.14 10.84
N ARG A 6 -7.76 16.22 11.34
CA ARG A 6 -6.33 16.45 11.54
C ARG A 6 -5.66 16.34 10.17
N THR A 7 -4.81 17.30 9.85
CA THR A 7 -3.91 17.21 8.68
C THR A 7 -2.50 16.85 9.15
N ARG A 8 -1.77 16.11 8.30
CA ARG A 8 -0.39 15.70 8.53
C ARG A 8 0.42 15.89 7.25
N THR A 9 1.68 16.29 7.42
CA THR A 9 2.63 16.40 6.32
C THR A 9 3.41 15.10 6.09
N TRP A 10 3.35 14.59 4.86
CA TRP A 10 4.01 13.39 4.38
C TRP A 10 5.05 13.76 3.34
N ARG A 11 6.33 13.83 3.73
CA ARG A 11 7.45 14.18 2.83
C ARG A 11 7.18 15.46 1.99
N GLY A 12 6.50 16.44 2.58
CA GLY A 12 6.14 17.71 1.95
C GLY A 12 4.77 17.77 1.29
N ILE A 13 3.96 16.70 1.39
CA ILE A 13 2.56 16.67 0.92
C ILE A 13 1.65 16.74 2.14
N GLU A 14 0.74 17.71 2.19
CA GLU A 14 -0.29 17.78 3.25
C GLU A 14 -1.48 16.89 2.87
N SER A 15 -1.91 16.03 3.80
CA SER A 15 -3.06 15.15 3.63
C SER A 15 -3.81 14.99 4.96
N PHE A 16 -5.05 14.52 4.91
CA PHE A 16 -5.84 14.22 6.10
C PHE A 16 -5.27 13.01 6.88
N ASP A 17 -5.58 12.93 8.18
CA ASP A 17 -5.31 11.78 9.03
C ASP A 17 -6.63 11.34 9.71
N PRO A 18 -7.27 10.24 9.24
CA PRO A 18 -6.79 9.33 8.21
C PRO A 18 -6.82 9.91 6.78
N PRO A 19 -5.97 9.43 5.87
CA PRO A 19 -6.00 9.81 4.46
C PRO A 19 -7.34 9.48 3.80
N ALA A 20 -7.76 10.26 2.80
CA ALA A 20 -9.09 10.13 2.20
C ALA A 20 -9.35 8.75 1.59
N LEU A 21 -8.30 8.10 1.07
CA LEU A 21 -8.39 6.77 0.46
C LEU A 21 -8.12 5.61 1.44
N ALA A 22 -8.00 5.86 2.75
CA ALA A 22 -7.62 4.84 3.73
C ALA A 22 -8.53 3.60 3.73
N HIS A 23 -9.79 3.73 3.31
CA HIS A 23 -10.76 2.63 3.32
C HIS A 23 -11.19 2.16 1.92
N ASP A 24 -10.61 2.74 0.86
CA ASP A 24 -10.88 2.31 -0.52
C ASP A 24 -9.90 1.20 -0.92
N PHE A 25 -10.12 0.00 -0.38
CA PHE A 25 -9.17 -1.11 -0.49
C PHE A 25 -8.90 -1.53 -1.94
N ASP A 26 -9.89 -1.42 -2.83
CA ASP A 26 -9.71 -1.70 -4.26
C ASP A 26 -8.81 -0.67 -4.92
N ALA A 27 -8.97 0.63 -4.60
CA ALA A 27 -8.08 1.68 -5.09
C ALA A 27 -6.65 1.53 -4.55
N LEU A 28 -6.49 1.10 -3.29
CA LEU A 28 -5.18 0.85 -2.69
C LEU A 28 -4.48 -0.35 -3.34
N LEU A 29 -5.19 -1.45 -3.58
CA LEU A 29 -4.66 -2.58 -4.34
C LEU A 29 -4.29 -2.18 -5.78
N ALA A 30 -5.15 -1.44 -6.47
CA ALA A 30 -4.85 -0.95 -7.81
C ALA A 30 -3.60 -0.06 -7.84
N MET A 31 -3.41 0.81 -6.83
CA MET A 31 -2.22 1.62 -6.69
C MET A 31 -0.97 0.77 -6.45
N ALA A 32 -1.01 -0.21 -5.53
CA ALA A 32 0.12 -1.09 -5.26
C ALA A 32 0.57 -1.85 -6.53
N ARG A 33 -0.39 -2.38 -7.31
CA ARG A 33 -0.11 -3.03 -8.59
C ARG A 33 0.50 -2.09 -9.62
N SER A 34 -0.03 -0.88 -9.75
CA SER A 34 0.50 0.15 -10.66
C SER A 34 1.95 0.55 -10.29
N MET A 35 2.25 0.66 -8.99
CA MET A 35 3.60 0.94 -8.51
C MET A 35 4.60 -0.18 -8.85
N LEU A 36 4.19 -1.44 -8.76
CA LEU A 36 4.99 -2.61 -9.16
C LEU A 36 5.21 -2.63 -10.68
N GLU A 37 4.14 -2.44 -11.47
CA GLU A 37 4.21 -2.44 -12.92
C GLU A 37 5.14 -1.33 -13.46
N SER A 38 5.03 -0.12 -12.92
CA SER A 38 5.88 1.01 -13.27
C SER A 38 7.37 0.68 -13.09
N ARG A 39 7.73 -0.01 -12.00
CA ARG A 39 9.10 -0.44 -11.71
C ARG A 39 9.59 -1.50 -12.66
N ARG A 40 8.80 -2.56 -12.87
CA ARG A 40 9.11 -3.62 -13.83
C ARG A 40 9.35 -3.07 -15.24
N LYS A 41 8.59 -2.03 -15.63
CA LYS A 41 8.76 -1.36 -16.92
C LYS A 41 9.95 -0.38 -16.96
N GLY A 42 10.17 0.37 -15.90
CA GLY A 42 11.15 1.47 -15.87
C GLY A 42 12.58 1.07 -15.50
N PHE A 43 12.74 0.05 -14.63
CA PHE A 43 14.05 -0.36 -14.13
C PHE A 43 15.02 -0.87 -15.19
N PRO A 44 14.61 -1.62 -16.23
CA PRO A 44 15.54 -2.07 -17.27
C PRO A 44 16.31 -0.92 -17.93
N ALA A 45 15.66 0.22 -18.18
CA ALA A 45 16.33 1.39 -18.75
C ALA A 45 17.34 2.01 -17.77
N LYS A 46 17.00 2.06 -16.47
CA LYS A 46 17.88 2.60 -15.42
C LYS A 46 19.11 1.72 -15.16
N ILE A 47 18.94 0.40 -15.28
CA ILE A 47 20.06 -0.55 -15.20
C ILE A 47 20.99 -0.36 -16.40
N ALA A 48 20.43 -0.21 -17.60
CA ALA A 48 21.22 0.01 -18.81
C ALA A 48 22.05 1.31 -18.77
N THR A 49 21.56 2.36 -18.08
CA THR A 49 22.30 3.62 -17.90
C THR A 49 23.19 3.65 -16.66
N GLY A 50 23.20 2.59 -15.84
CA GLY A 50 23.97 2.51 -14.59
C GLY A 50 23.41 3.36 -13.44
N GLU A 51 22.20 3.89 -13.57
CA GLU A 51 21.51 4.65 -12.50
C GLU A 51 21.00 3.75 -11.37
N LEU A 52 20.83 2.46 -11.63
CA LEU A 52 20.31 1.47 -10.68
C LEU A 52 21.04 0.14 -10.89
N SER A 53 21.49 -0.49 -9.81
CA SER A 53 22.07 -1.84 -9.92
C SER A 53 20.98 -2.89 -10.15
N SER A 54 21.32 -4.02 -10.76
CA SER A 54 20.36 -5.12 -10.94
C SER A 54 19.90 -5.71 -9.61
N GLU A 55 20.77 -5.70 -8.59
CA GLU A 55 20.47 -6.17 -7.24
C GLU A 55 19.46 -5.26 -6.55
N ASP A 56 19.70 -3.93 -6.57
CA ASP A 56 18.77 -2.95 -5.98
C ASP A 56 17.41 -2.99 -6.67
N ALA A 57 17.40 -3.13 -8.01
CA ALA A 57 16.17 -3.25 -8.78
C ALA A 57 15.36 -4.50 -8.39
N ALA A 58 16.03 -5.65 -8.22
CA ALA A 58 15.40 -6.89 -7.81
C ALA A 58 14.85 -6.79 -6.38
N PHE A 59 15.63 -6.21 -5.47
CA PHE A 59 15.21 -5.98 -4.09
C PHE A 59 13.97 -5.08 -4.03
N GLU A 60 13.96 -3.95 -4.73
CA GLU A 60 12.81 -3.05 -4.74
C GLU A 60 11.58 -3.72 -5.39
N ILE A 61 11.76 -4.50 -6.47
CA ILE A 61 10.64 -5.28 -7.05
C ILE A 61 10.04 -6.24 -6.02
N ALA A 62 10.86 -7.00 -5.28
CA ALA A 62 10.38 -7.93 -4.27
C ALA A 62 9.57 -7.22 -3.17
N ILE A 63 10.03 -6.05 -2.71
CA ILE A 63 9.31 -5.23 -1.73
C ILE A 63 7.93 -4.78 -2.24
N PHE A 64 7.81 -4.46 -3.54
CA PHE A 64 6.52 -4.09 -4.14
C PHE A 64 5.63 -5.29 -4.44
N GLU A 65 6.19 -6.47 -4.72
CA GLU A 65 5.43 -7.72 -4.81
C GLU A 65 4.80 -8.08 -3.46
N GLU A 66 5.55 -7.93 -2.37
CA GLU A 66 5.03 -8.11 -1.01
C GLU A 66 3.92 -7.11 -0.66
N MET A 67 4.08 -5.84 -1.06
CA MET A 67 2.99 -4.87 -0.91
C MET A 67 1.73 -5.32 -1.64
N VAL A 68 1.86 -5.80 -2.88
CA VAL A 68 0.71 -6.31 -3.64
C VAL A 68 0.08 -7.50 -2.91
N ALA A 69 0.88 -8.44 -2.39
CA ALA A 69 0.38 -9.60 -1.65
C ALA A 69 -0.43 -9.20 -0.40
N ASP A 70 0.08 -8.27 0.41
CA ASP A 70 -0.67 -7.71 1.55
C ASP A 70 -2.04 -7.16 1.11
N TRP A 71 -2.06 -6.37 0.03
CA TRP A 71 -3.28 -5.70 -0.41
C TRP A 71 -4.27 -6.61 -1.13
N GLU A 72 -3.81 -7.66 -1.81
CA GLU A 72 -4.69 -8.72 -2.33
C GLU A 72 -5.38 -9.47 -1.19
N PHE A 73 -4.62 -9.79 -0.14
CA PHE A 73 -5.16 -10.44 1.05
C PHE A 73 -6.15 -9.52 1.80
N ILE A 74 -5.83 -8.23 1.97
CA ILE A 74 -6.71 -7.26 2.64
C ILE A 74 -7.99 -7.02 1.83
N ALA A 75 -7.89 -6.74 0.54
CA ALA A 75 -9.05 -6.42 -0.31
C ALA A 75 -10.01 -7.62 -0.43
N SER A 76 -9.49 -8.85 -0.42
CA SER A 76 -10.29 -10.07 -0.39
C SER A 76 -10.84 -10.43 1.01
N ALA A 77 -10.59 -9.57 2.01
CA ALA A 77 -10.93 -9.82 3.42
C ALA A 77 -10.41 -11.18 3.92
N GLY A 78 -9.16 -11.49 3.55
CA GLY A 78 -8.39 -12.65 3.93
C GLY A 78 -8.77 -13.95 3.22
N SER A 79 -9.57 -13.88 2.15
CA SER A 79 -10.05 -15.07 1.44
C SER A 79 -9.17 -15.51 0.26
N GLN A 80 -8.24 -14.65 -0.19
CA GLN A 80 -7.34 -14.93 -1.31
C GLN A 80 -5.91 -14.52 -1.00
N GLY A 81 -4.95 -15.30 -1.52
CA GLY A 81 -3.53 -15.05 -1.36
C GLY A 81 -3.02 -15.28 0.07
N GLU A 82 -1.75 -14.97 0.27
CA GLU A 82 -1.10 -14.93 1.58
C GLU A 82 -0.47 -13.54 1.75
N PRO A 83 -0.60 -12.91 2.93
CA PRO A 83 0.02 -11.62 3.16
C PRO A 83 1.54 -11.77 3.26
N ALA A 84 2.25 -10.65 3.09
CA ALA A 84 3.69 -10.63 3.14
C ALA A 84 4.23 -10.91 4.55
N PRO A 85 5.51 -11.30 4.66
CA PRO A 85 6.20 -11.41 5.95
C PRO A 85 6.15 -10.11 6.76
N VAL A 86 6.12 -10.27 8.09
CA VAL A 86 6.03 -9.13 9.03
C VAL A 86 7.37 -8.40 9.17
N ASP A 87 8.47 -9.14 9.08
CA ASP A 87 9.85 -8.62 9.18
C ASP A 87 10.19 -7.66 8.04
N THR A 88 9.55 -7.78 6.88
CA THR A 88 9.74 -6.88 5.74
C THR A 88 8.90 -5.59 5.82
N ARG A 89 8.06 -5.43 6.86
CA ARG A 89 7.22 -4.22 7.06
C ARG A 89 8.02 -2.92 7.08
N ALA A 90 9.20 -2.91 7.68
CA ALA A 90 10.06 -1.72 7.72
C ALA A 90 10.51 -1.32 6.32
N ALA A 91 11.01 -2.26 5.52
CA ALA A 91 11.43 -2.02 4.14
C ALA A 91 10.26 -1.53 3.26
N ARG A 92 9.05 -2.10 3.42
CA ARG A 92 7.84 -1.61 2.73
C ARG A 92 7.51 -0.15 3.09
N ARG A 93 7.67 0.24 4.37
CA ARG A 93 7.46 1.64 4.81
C ARG A 93 8.45 2.59 4.15
N ASP A 94 9.72 2.22 4.11
CA ASP A 94 10.77 3.06 3.53
C ASP A 94 10.58 3.21 2.02
N ALA A 95 10.20 2.14 1.32
CA ALA A 95 9.88 2.17 -0.11
C ALA A 95 8.69 3.08 -0.44
N LEU A 96 7.65 3.10 0.41
CA LEU A 96 6.52 4.02 0.26
C LEU A 96 6.93 5.46 0.59
N ASP A 97 7.73 5.69 1.63
CA ASP A 97 8.25 7.02 1.94
C ASP A 97 9.08 7.60 0.79
N ALA A 98 9.93 6.78 0.16
CA ALA A 98 10.67 7.15 -1.04
C ALA A 98 9.73 7.49 -2.21
N SER A 99 8.67 6.69 -2.41
CA SER A 99 7.68 6.93 -3.45
C SER A 99 6.89 8.24 -3.24
N ILE A 100 6.53 8.57 -1.99
CA ILE A 100 5.90 9.86 -1.65
C ILE A 100 6.87 11.02 -1.94
N ALA A 101 8.15 10.87 -1.60
CA ALA A 101 9.16 11.88 -1.89
C ALA A 101 9.34 12.09 -3.41
N THR A 102 9.31 11.03 -4.21
CA THR A 102 9.31 11.11 -5.68
C THR A 102 8.10 11.87 -6.20
N ILE A 103 6.89 11.56 -5.73
CA ILE A 103 5.66 12.26 -6.11
C ILE A 103 5.75 13.76 -5.76
N ALA A 104 6.23 14.09 -4.56
CA ALA A 104 6.44 15.48 -4.15
C ALA A 104 7.50 16.20 -5.03
N GLY A 105 8.52 15.47 -5.49
CA GLY A 105 9.51 15.99 -6.44
C GLY A 105 8.90 16.30 -7.81
N ILE A 106 8.06 15.40 -8.34
CA ILE A 106 7.33 15.59 -9.61
C ILE A 106 6.38 16.79 -9.51
N ALA A 107 5.64 16.92 -8.41
CA ALA A 107 4.74 18.06 -8.21
C ALA A 107 5.52 19.39 -8.20
N ARG A 108 6.69 19.43 -7.56
CA ARG A 108 7.56 20.61 -7.54
C ARG A 108 8.06 20.97 -8.95
N SER A 109 8.50 20.01 -9.75
CA SER A 109 8.98 20.27 -11.11
C SER A 109 7.86 20.72 -12.06
N GLN A 110 6.61 20.30 -11.80
CA GLN A 110 5.42 20.67 -12.57
C GLN A 110 4.68 21.92 -12.04
N ARG A 111 5.25 22.62 -11.04
CA ARG A 111 4.64 23.79 -10.37
C ARG A 111 3.30 23.51 -9.68
N GLY A 112 3.07 22.28 -9.22
CA GLY A 112 1.89 21.92 -8.43
C GLY A 112 1.41 20.49 -8.68
N PHE A 113 0.32 20.13 -8.01
CA PHE A 113 -0.33 18.84 -8.19
C PHE A 113 -1.39 18.91 -9.30
N THR A 114 -1.29 18.01 -10.27
CA THR A 114 -2.44 17.68 -11.11
C THR A 114 -3.43 16.82 -10.32
N LYS A 115 -4.69 16.73 -10.77
CA LYS A 115 -5.71 15.87 -10.12
C LYS A 115 -5.25 14.41 -10.04
N THR A 116 -4.63 13.90 -11.10
CA THR A 116 -4.11 12.53 -11.17
C THR A 116 -2.97 12.33 -10.18
N LEU A 117 -2.00 13.26 -10.15
CA LEU A 117 -0.85 13.17 -9.23
C LEU A 117 -1.29 13.29 -7.76
N MET A 118 -2.30 14.12 -7.48
CA MET A 118 -2.89 14.23 -6.14
C MET A 118 -3.55 12.92 -5.72
N ARG A 119 -4.36 12.30 -6.59
CA ARG A 119 -4.99 11.00 -6.29
C ARG A 119 -3.94 9.90 -6.07
N GLN A 120 -2.85 9.93 -6.84
CA GLN A 120 -1.71 9.03 -6.63
C GLN A 120 -1.05 9.28 -5.27
N ALA A 121 -0.78 10.54 -4.92
CA ALA A 121 -0.21 10.90 -3.62
C ALA A 121 -1.08 10.39 -2.46
N GLU A 122 -2.38 10.65 -2.51
CA GLU A 122 -3.35 10.19 -1.51
C GLU A 122 -3.35 8.67 -1.35
N ALA A 123 -3.31 7.92 -2.45
CA ALA A 123 -3.29 6.46 -2.39
C ALA A 123 -1.98 5.96 -1.77
N VAL A 124 -0.82 6.50 -2.17
CA VAL A 124 0.48 6.08 -1.62
C VAL A 124 0.61 6.47 -0.14
N ILE A 125 0.08 7.63 0.26
CA ILE A 125 0.00 8.04 1.66
C ILE A 125 -0.90 7.09 2.46
N ALA A 126 -2.06 6.69 1.92
CA ALA A 126 -2.95 5.72 2.55
C ALA A 126 -2.27 4.35 2.72
N LEU A 127 -1.58 3.83 1.69
CA LEU A 127 -0.77 2.61 1.79
C LEU A 127 0.24 2.73 2.95
N ARG A 128 0.93 3.88 3.04
CA ARG A 128 1.95 4.13 4.06
C ARG A 128 1.36 4.29 5.47
N TRP A 129 0.17 4.85 5.58
CA TRP A 129 -0.57 5.05 6.83
C TRP A 129 -0.95 3.72 7.48
N HIS A 130 -1.37 2.72 6.69
CA HIS A 130 -1.68 1.37 7.19
C HIS A 130 -0.46 0.62 7.75
N LEU A 131 0.75 1.01 7.37
CA LEU A 131 1.97 0.40 7.92
C LEU A 131 2.40 1.01 9.26
N GLU A 132 1.72 2.04 9.77
CA GLU A 132 2.01 2.61 11.08
C GLU A 132 1.63 1.66 12.23
N PRO A 133 2.31 1.76 13.40
CA PRO A 133 1.99 0.92 14.54
C PRO A 133 0.52 1.03 14.94
N GLY A 134 -0.09 -0.10 15.30
CA GLY A 134 -1.50 -0.17 15.71
C GLY A 134 -2.52 -0.24 14.57
N ARG A 135 -2.09 -0.21 13.30
CA ARG A 135 -2.98 -0.23 12.12
C ARG A 135 -2.84 -1.49 11.28
N ASP A 136 -2.80 -2.66 11.91
CA ASP A 136 -2.55 -3.93 11.23
C ASP A 136 -3.80 -4.47 10.49
N GLN A 137 -4.00 -4.01 9.25
CA GLN A 137 -5.11 -4.48 8.41
C GLN A 137 -4.99 -5.95 8.01
N VAL A 138 -3.77 -6.48 7.90
CA VAL A 138 -3.56 -7.91 7.63
C VAL A 138 -4.11 -8.75 8.78
N ALA A 139 -3.83 -8.36 10.03
CA ALA A 139 -4.38 -9.04 11.21
C ALA A 139 -5.92 -8.99 11.24
N LEU A 140 -6.52 -7.86 10.88
CA LEU A 140 -7.99 -7.71 10.80
C LEU A 140 -8.59 -8.58 9.69
N ALA A 141 -7.94 -8.67 8.52
CA ALA A 141 -8.36 -9.53 7.42
C ALA A 141 -8.27 -11.02 7.81
N ARG A 142 -7.19 -11.43 8.51
CA ARG A 142 -7.07 -12.80 9.06
C ARG A 142 -8.22 -13.14 10.01
N LEU A 143 -8.51 -12.24 10.97
CA LEU A 143 -9.60 -12.44 11.92
C LEU A 143 -10.95 -12.55 11.20
N THR A 144 -11.19 -11.68 10.21
CA THR A 144 -12.43 -11.69 9.42
C THR A 144 -12.62 -13.01 8.67
N ASN A 145 -11.55 -13.53 8.05
CA ASN A 145 -11.60 -14.82 7.37
C ASN A 145 -11.87 -15.97 8.35
N GLN A 146 -11.21 -15.98 9.51
CA GLN A 146 -11.43 -16.98 10.56
C GLN A 146 -12.90 -17.00 11.02
N LEU A 147 -13.48 -15.83 11.34
CA LEU A 147 -14.86 -15.71 11.78
C LEU A 147 -15.86 -16.21 10.72
N ARG A 148 -15.58 -15.95 9.43
CA ARG A 148 -16.40 -16.47 8.32
C ARG A 148 -16.30 -17.98 8.19
N SER A 149 -15.12 -18.55 8.37
CA SER A 149 -14.90 -20.00 8.37
C SER A 149 -15.69 -20.68 9.50
N ASP A 150 -15.57 -20.13 10.72
CA ASP A 150 -16.26 -20.66 11.90
C ASP A 150 -17.79 -20.60 11.75
N ALA A 151 -18.31 -19.49 11.20
CA ALA A 151 -19.73 -19.34 10.92
C ALA A 151 -20.25 -20.38 9.91
N ARG A 152 -19.49 -20.65 8.84
CA ARG A 152 -19.84 -21.69 7.85
C ARG A 152 -19.82 -23.08 8.47
N ALA A 153 -18.81 -23.41 9.27
CA ALA A 153 -18.72 -24.69 9.96
C ALA A 153 -19.89 -24.89 10.95
N ALA A 154 -20.28 -23.84 11.67
CA ALA A 154 -21.43 -23.89 12.58
C ALA A 154 -22.77 -24.11 11.84
N GLN A 155 -22.94 -23.53 10.65
CA GLN A 155 -24.12 -23.76 9.82
C GLN A 155 -24.19 -25.20 9.30
N GLN A 156 -23.07 -25.75 8.84
CA GLN A 156 -23.01 -27.14 8.36
C GLN A 156 -23.36 -28.15 9.47
N LYS A 157 -22.89 -27.92 10.71
CA LYS A 157 -23.24 -28.76 11.87
C LYS A 157 -24.70 -28.70 12.27
N LYS A 158 -25.42 -27.62 11.95
CA LYS A 158 -26.87 -27.50 12.22
C LYS A 158 -27.74 -28.13 11.13
N ALA A 159 -27.19 -28.32 9.93
CA ALA A 159 -27.89 -28.89 8.79
C ALA A 159 -27.70 -30.41 8.63
N ALA A 160 -26.75 -30.99 9.38
CA ALA A 160 -26.52 -32.43 9.51
C ALA A 160 -27.24 -32.98 10.75
#